data_AF-A0A0C3EQA9-F1
#
_entry.id   AF-A0A0C3EQA9-F1
#
_cell.length_a   1.000
_cell.length_b   1.000
_cell.length_c   1.000
_cell.angle_alpha   90.00
_cell.angle_beta   90.00
_cell.angle_gamma   90.00
#
_symmetry.space_group_name_H-M   'P 1'
#
loop_
_entity.id
_entity.type
_entity.pdbx_description
1 polymer ?
#
loop_
_entity_poly.entity_id
_entity_poly.type
_entity_poly.pdbx_seq_one_letter_code
_entity_poly.pdbx_strand_id
1 'polypeptide(L)'
;MFLRREGLGLAEDAILVKLTVPTPNSNWEYIVPVPTAGPYTPPGQATCGFVGYDLQRHVKVFIKDTWRVDLPDIEKEGDTYQLMQVAQVKNIALCFAAGDIEYHTTLTHLYQDELWACKTKKVLVPHHHYRLVLDVIGDHLTNFSSLWEMLRCVLDPLESHEDALKAGVLHCDISVGNILIVDRRGILIDWDLSKRLVRKPCLSDAVRQPTRTGTWQFMSAALVKSKEAPHTFVDDLESIFYVILWLLVMYLANSMSPASRTSFIQSVLDPEQFEGTGGSAKADFLQGCSTLREVMFNN
;
A
#
# COMPACT_ATOMS: atom_id res chain seq x y z
N MET A 1 -3.34 29.80 -14.05
CA MET A 1 -4.28 28.89 -13.38
C MET A 1 -5.11 28.07 -14.37
N PHE A 2 -5.61 28.67 -15.46
CA PHE A 2 -6.43 27.98 -16.47
C PHE A 2 -5.81 26.67 -17.01
N LEU A 3 -4.58 26.72 -17.53
CA LEU A 3 -3.83 25.54 -18.02
C LEU A 3 -3.63 24.43 -16.96
N ARG A 4 -3.68 24.77 -15.68
CA ARG A 4 -3.47 23.82 -14.57
C ARG A 4 -4.75 23.10 -14.21
N ARG A 5 -5.89 23.78 -14.29
CA ARG A 5 -7.23 23.19 -14.14
C ARG A 5 -7.51 22.22 -15.29
N GLU A 6 -7.26 22.69 -16.53
CA GLU A 6 -7.38 21.86 -17.73
C GLU A 6 -6.42 20.67 -17.66
N GLY A 7 -5.16 20.91 -17.28
CA GLY A 7 -4.17 19.88 -17.06
C GLY A 7 -4.59 18.83 -16.03
N LEU A 8 -5.34 19.18 -14.99
CA LEU A 8 -5.85 18.24 -13.98
C LEU A 8 -7.26 17.70 -14.28
N GLY A 9 -7.95 18.21 -15.31
CA GLY A 9 -9.35 17.88 -15.60
C GLY A 9 -10.34 18.38 -14.53
N LEU A 10 -10.02 19.48 -13.85
CA LEU A 10 -10.82 20.02 -12.75
C LEU A 10 -11.79 21.11 -13.23
N ALA A 11 -12.93 21.24 -12.54
CA ALA A 11 -13.90 22.30 -12.77
C ALA A 11 -13.28 23.71 -12.58
N GLU A 12 -13.90 24.73 -13.18
CA GLU A 12 -13.41 26.12 -13.14
C GLU A 12 -13.43 26.76 -11.74
N ASP A 13 -14.22 26.22 -10.82
CA ASP A 13 -14.38 26.69 -9.45
C ASP A 13 -13.56 25.87 -8.43
N ALA A 14 -12.97 24.74 -8.84
CA ALA A 14 -12.15 23.90 -7.97
C ALA A 14 -11.07 24.71 -7.24
N ILE A 15 -10.94 24.52 -5.93
CA ILE A 15 -9.91 25.20 -5.15
C ILE A 15 -8.59 24.43 -5.35
N LEU A 16 -7.55 25.18 -5.69
CA LEU A 16 -6.21 24.66 -5.91
C LEU A 16 -5.28 25.16 -4.81
N VAL A 17 -4.44 24.28 -4.29
CA VAL A 17 -3.39 24.63 -3.33
C VAL A 17 -2.02 24.33 -3.92
N LYS A 18 -1.05 25.13 -3.51
CA LYS A 18 0.36 24.90 -3.84
C LYS A 18 0.96 24.06 -2.72
N LEU A 19 1.58 22.95 -3.11
CA LEU A 19 2.33 22.09 -2.22
C LEU A 19 3.80 22.08 -2.60
N THR A 20 4.62 21.80 -1.60
CA THR A 20 6.06 21.70 -1.74
C THR A 20 6.52 20.34 -1.23
N VAL A 21 7.37 19.67 -1.99
CA VAL A 21 8.00 18.41 -1.58
C VAL A 21 9.50 18.61 -1.54
N PRO A 22 10.17 18.24 -0.44
CA PRO A 22 11.62 18.31 -0.34
C PRO A 22 12.30 17.44 -1.39
N THR A 23 13.44 17.93 -1.86
CA THR A 23 14.41 17.21 -2.68
C THR A 23 15.78 17.39 -2.04
N PRO A 24 16.81 16.59 -2.39
CA PRO A 24 18.12 16.67 -1.74
C PRO A 24 18.74 18.07 -1.66
N ASN A 25 18.43 18.95 -2.63
CA ASN A 25 19.04 20.27 -2.75
C ASN A 25 18.04 21.45 -2.79
N SER A 26 16.74 21.18 -2.73
CA SER A 26 15.71 22.21 -2.92
C SER A 26 14.32 21.73 -2.50
N ASN A 27 13.33 22.52 -2.86
CA ASN A 27 11.91 22.27 -2.65
C ASN A 27 11.21 22.31 -4.01
N TRP A 28 10.57 21.21 -4.39
CA TRP A 28 9.84 21.12 -5.66
C TRP A 28 8.38 21.47 -5.48
N GLU A 29 7.80 22.18 -6.44
CA GLU A 29 6.49 22.81 -6.31
C GLU A 29 5.44 22.14 -7.19
N TYR A 30 4.29 21.86 -6.59
CA TYR A 30 3.16 21.21 -7.24
C TYR A 30 1.87 22.00 -7.00
N ILE A 31 0.93 21.88 -7.92
CA ILE A 31 -0.44 22.34 -7.73
C ILE A 31 -1.36 21.13 -7.63
N VAL A 32 -2.19 21.11 -6.59
CA VAL A 32 -3.10 20.00 -6.33
C VAL A 32 -4.50 20.54 -6.05
N PRO A 33 -5.57 19.77 -6.31
CA PRO A 33 -6.88 20.09 -5.77
C PRO A 33 -6.82 20.08 -4.24
N VAL A 34 -7.71 20.85 -3.60
CA VAL A 34 -7.90 20.71 -2.15
C VAL A 34 -8.22 19.24 -1.83
N PRO A 35 -7.47 18.60 -0.92
CA PRO A 35 -7.74 17.23 -0.55
C PRO A 35 -9.18 17.08 -0.04
N THR A 36 -9.95 16.19 -0.65
CA THR A 36 -11.28 15.84 -0.14
C THR A 36 -11.07 14.93 1.06
N ALA A 37 -11.57 15.32 2.23
CA ALA A 37 -11.38 14.55 3.46
C ALA A 37 -11.94 13.11 3.30
N GLY A 38 -11.07 12.10 3.38
CA GLY A 38 -11.47 10.70 3.51
C GLY A 38 -11.91 10.36 4.94
N PRO A 39 -12.40 9.13 5.19
CA PRO A 39 -12.78 8.70 6.53
C PRO A 39 -11.58 8.79 7.48
N TYR A 40 -11.62 9.79 8.36
CA TYR A 40 -10.55 10.17 9.26
C TYR A 40 -10.62 9.38 10.57
N THR A 41 -9.57 8.62 10.87
CA THR A 41 -9.29 8.19 12.24
C THR A 41 -8.25 9.13 12.84
N PRO A 42 -8.56 9.84 13.95
CA PRO A 42 -7.64 10.82 14.55
C PRO A 42 -6.22 10.31 14.90
N PRO A 43 -6.04 9.04 15.32
CA PRO A 43 -4.71 8.45 15.46
C PRO A 43 -4.33 7.63 14.22
N GLY A 44 -3.12 7.83 13.70
CA GLY A 44 -2.55 7.03 12.61
C GLY A 44 -1.71 7.86 11.65
N GLN A 45 -1.39 7.27 10.50
CA GLN A 45 -0.58 7.92 9.47
C GLN A 45 -1.34 8.99 8.68
N ALA A 46 -2.68 9.03 8.76
CA ALA A 46 -3.55 9.98 8.06
C ALA A 46 -3.17 10.16 6.57
N THR A 47 -2.80 9.06 5.92
CA THR A 47 -2.30 9.05 4.54
C THR A 47 -3.37 9.55 3.56
N CYS A 48 -3.03 10.57 2.79
CA CYS A 48 -3.83 11.13 1.72
C CYS A 48 -3.05 11.02 0.40
N GLY A 49 -3.69 10.48 -0.65
CA GLY A 49 -3.14 10.43 -2.00
C GLY A 49 -3.95 11.31 -2.95
N PHE A 50 -3.28 12.06 -3.82
CA PHE A 50 -3.97 12.87 -4.83
C PHE A 50 -3.11 13.10 -6.08
N VAL A 51 -3.79 13.37 -7.20
CA VAL A 51 -3.15 13.77 -8.46
C VAL A 51 -2.73 15.23 -8.35
N GLY A 52 -1.44 15.50 -8.55
CA GLY A 52 -0.86 16.82 -8.64
C GLY A 52 -0.36 17.16 -10.03
N TYR A 53 -0.14 18.45 -10.26
CA TYR A 53 0.45 18.99 -11.47
C TYR A 53 1.83 19.56 -11.15
N ASP A 54 2.85 18.99 -11.77
CA ASP A 54 4.24 19.47 -11.68
C ASP A 54 4.39 20.76 -12.48
N LEU A 55 4.74 21.85 -11.79
CA LEU A 55 4.82 23.19 -12.39
C LEU A 55 5.99 23.37 -13.36
N GLN A 56 7.00 22.52 -13.26
CA GLN A 56 8.28 22.69 -13.93
C GLN A 56 8.38 21.71 -15.10
N ARG A 57 7.89 20.48 -14.91
CA ARG A 57 7.84 19.43 -15.95
C ARG A 57 6.54 19.43 -16.75
N HIS A 58 5.52 20.15 -16.29
CA HIS A 58 4.21 20.22 -16.95
C HIS A 58 3.49 18.87 -17.12
N VAL A 59 3.68 17.96 -16.15
CA VAL A 59 3.10 16.61 -16.14
C VAL A 59 2.21 16.38 -14.91
N LYS A 60 1.30 15.40 -15.02
CA LYS A 60 0.58 14.87 -13.86
C LYS A 60 1.47 13.92 -13.08
N VAL A 61 1.37 13.98 -11.75
CA VAL A 61 2.06 13.09 -10.82
C VAL A 61 1.12 12.66 -9.72
N PHE A 62 1.38 11.52 -9.09
CA PHE A 62 0.72 11.14 -7.85
C PHE A 62 1.51 11.69 -6.67
N ILE A 63 0.83 12.30 -5.71
CA ILE A 63 1.43 12.79 -4.47
C ILE A 63 0.78 12.05 -3.31
N LYS A 64 1.61 11.36 -2.52
CA LYS A 64 1.27 10.75 -1.25
C LYS A 64 1.72 11.70 -0.13
N ASP A 65 0.80 12.06 0.74
CA ASP A 65 0.99 12.90 1.91
C ASP A 65 0.64 12.06 3.14
N THR A 66 1.56 11.89 4.07
CA THR A 66 1.42 10.94 5.18
C THR A 66 2.19 11.37 6.42
N TRP A 67 1.75 10.95 7.59
CA TRP A 67 2.51 11.02 8.83
C TRP A 67 3.22 9.67 9.01
N ARG A 68 4.48 9.59 8.60
CA ARG A 68 5.28 8.36 8.78
C ARG A 68 5.72 8.23 10.24
N VAL A 69 5.95 6.99 10.69
CA VAL A 69 6.60 6.76 11.99
C VAL A 69 8.04 7.28 11.93
N ASP A 70 8.41 8.09 12.91
CA ASP A 70 9.72 8.74 12.98
C ASP A 70 10.63 8.12 14.05
N LEU A 71 11.07 6.90 13.77
CA LEU A 71 12.04 6.19 14.58
C LEU A 71 13.33 5.95 13.77
N PRO A 72 14.52 5.97 14.39
CA PRO A 72 15.81 5.85 13.66
C PRO A 72 15.94 4.61 12.77
N ASP A 73 15.27 3.54 13.15
CA ASP A 73 15.32 2.26 12.47
C ASP A 73 14.24 2.10 11.40
N ILE A 74 13.34 3.07 11.22
CA ILE A 74 12.28 3.07 10.21
C ILE A 74 12.79 3.78 8.96
N GLU A 75 12.81 3.05 7.84
CA GLU A 75 13.20 3.60 6.55
C GLU A 75 12.11 4.49 5.99
N LYS A 76 12.50 5.53 5.24
CA LYS A 76 11.55 6.34 4.48
C LYS A 76 11.23 5.61 3.18
N GLU A 77 9.97 5.64 2.77
CA GLU A 77 9.52 5.00 1.53
C GLU A 77 10.32 5.47 0.30
N GLY A 78 10.64 6.77 0.22
CA GLY A 78 11.48 7.33 -0.84
C GLY A 78 12.91 6.76 -0.89
N ASP A 79 13.50 6.41 0.27
CA ASP A 79 14.81 5.73 0.30
C ASP A 79 14.69 4.29 -0.22
N THR A 80 13.53 3.66 -0.03
CA THR A 80 13.22 2.36 -0.65
C THR A 80 13.15 2.47 -2.16
N TYR A 81 12.41 3.43 -2.70
CA TYR A 81 12.38 3.68 -4.14
C TYR A 81 13.76 4.01 -4.70
N GLN A 82 14.54 4.87 -4.04
CA GLN A 82 15.89 5.24 -4.49
C GLN A 82 16.81 4.02 -4.60
N LEU A 83 16.77 3.10 -3.62
CA LEU A 83 17.54 1.85 -3.69
C LEU A 83 17.10 1.00 -4.89
N MET A 84 15.79 0.81 -5.07
CA MET A 84 15.26 -0.03 -6.15
C MET A 84 15.52 0.55 -7.53
N GLN A 85 15.51 1.89 -7.68
CA GLN A 85 15.90 2.57 -8.91
C GLN A 85 17.37 2.34 -9.26
N VAL A 86 18.27 2.44 -8.28
CA VAL A 86 19.70 2.13 -8.48
C VAL A 86 19.91 0.67 -8.86
N ALA A 87 19.12 -0.24 -8.26
CA ALA A 87 19.11 -1.66 -8.60
C ALA A 87 18.36 -2.00 -9.90
N GLN A 88 17.79 -1.00 -10.59
CA GLN A 88 17.05 -1.14 -11.85
C GLN A 88 15.86 -2.12 -11.76
N VAL A 89 15.17 -2.14 -10.61
CA VAL A 89 13.94 -2.91 -10.44
C VAL A 89 12.89 -2.44 -11.45
N LYS A 90 12.33 -3.39 -12.21
CA LYS A 90 11.30 -3.13 -13.21
C LYS A 90 9.91 -3.05 -12.60
N ASN A 91 8.97 -2.47 -13.36
CA ASN A 91 7.53 -2.44 -13.04
C ASN A 91 7.19 -1.83 -11.66
N ILE A 92 7.99 -0.86 -11.20
CA ILE A 92 7.70 -0.02 -10.04
C ILE A 92 7.54 1.43 -10.48
N ALA A 93 6.85 2.22 -9.68
CA ALA A 93 6.72 3.65 -9.93
C ALA A 93 8.07 4.36 -9.80
N LEU A 94 8.27 5.40 -10.62
CA LEU A 94 9.40 6.30 -10.45
C LEU A 94 9.09 7.30 -9.33
N CYS A 95 9.81 7.20 -8.21
CA CYS A 95 9.80 8.25 -7.18
C CYS A 95 10.66 9.42 -7.64
N PHE A 96 10.03 10.58 -7.84
CA PHE A 96 10.71 11.80 -8.31
C PHE A 96 11.22 12.66 -7.16
N ALA A 97 10.41 12.82 -6.11
CA ALA A 97 10.75 13.62 -4.95
C ALA A 97 10.11 13.00 -3.70
N ALA A 98 10.84 12.98 -2.60
CA ALA A 98 10.27 12.56 -1.32
C ALA A 98 11.06 13.16 -0.15
N GLY A 99 10.37 13.44 0.95
CA GLY A 99 11.04 14.00 2.12
C GLY A 99 10.11 14.39 3.25
N ASP A 100 10.74 14.58 4.40
CA ASP A 100 10.09 15.06 5.61
C ASP A 100 9.81 16.57 5.52
N ILE A 101 8.62 16.99 5.93
CA ILE A 101 8.21 18.39 5.94
C ILE A 101 8.77 19.06 7.19
N GLU A 102 9.55 20.11 7.00
CA GLU A 102 10.20 20.85 8.09
C GLU A 102 9.18 21.31 9.14
N TYR A 103 9.52 21.18 10.41
CA TYR A 103 8.69 21.57 11.58
C TYR A 103 7.35 20.84 11.75
N HIS A 104 7.03 19.81 10.96
CA HIS A 104 5.79 19.07 11.07
C HIS A 104 6.00 17.71 11.75
N THR A 105 6.14 17.72 13.08
CA THR A 105 6.29 16.51 13.92
C THR A 105 5.23 16.45 15.01
N THR A 106 4.81 15.23 15.37
CA THR A 106 3.85 15.03 16.47
C THR A 106 4.56 15.04 17.82
N LEU A 107 3.92 15.61 18.85
CA LEU A 107 4.44 15.62 20.22
C LEU A 107 3.69 14.66 21.17
N THR A 108 2.60 14.01 20.71
CA THR A 108 1.69 13.22 21.56
C THR A 108 2.40 12.10 22.34
N HIS A 109 3.41 11.48 21.73
CA HIS A 109 4.21 10.42 22.36
C HIS A 109 4.99 10.91 23.60
N LEU A 110 5.32 12.20 23.70
CA LEU A 110 6.03 12.78 24.85
C LEU A 110 5.17 12.85 26.11
N TYR A 111 3.84 12.85 25.95
CA TYR A 111 2.88 13.03 27.03
C TYR A 111 2.16 11.74 27.43
N GLN A 112 2.57 10.58 26.90
CA GLN A 112 1.87 9.31 27.14
C GLN A 112 1.81 8.91 28.63
N ASP A 113 2.80 9.36 29.42
CA ASP A 113 2.97 9.03 30.84
C ASP A 113 2.47 10.15 31.78
N GLU A 114 1.90 11.23 31.22
CA GLU A 114 1.36 12.33 32.01
C GLU A 114 0.12 11.92 32.81
N LEU A 115 -0.06 12.51 34.00
CA LEU A 115 -1.18 12.17 34.90
C LEU A 115 -2.56 12.41 34.27
N TRP A 116 -2.66 13.36 33.35
CA TRP A 116 -3.89 13.71 32.64
C TRP A 116 -4.10 12.88 31.37
N ALA A 117 -3.09 12.13 30.91
CA ALA A 117 -3.17 11.36 29.67
C ALA A 117 -4.01 10.09 29.85
N CYS A 118 -4.89 9.81 28.88
CA CYS A 118 -5.64 8.57 28.86
C CYS A 118 -4.73 7.39 28.49
N LYS A 119 -4.82 6.29 29.23
CA LYS A 119 -4.10 5.06 28.89
C LYS A 119 -4.56 4.53 27.53
N THR A 120 -3.61 4.35 26.61
CA THR A 120 -3.85 3.79 25.28
C THR A 120 -3.53 2.30 25.24
N LYS A 121 -4.25 1.54 24.42
CA LYS A 121 -3.92 0.11 24.16
C LYS A 121 -2.69 -0.07 23.28
N LYS A 122 -2.31 0.97 22.52
CA LYS A 122 -1.14 1.00 21.63
C LYS A 122 -0.10 1.97 22.16
N VAL A 123 1.16 1.65 21.95
CA VAL A 123 2.28 2.56 22.20
C VAL A 123 2.15 3.75 21.25
N LEU A 124 2.27 4.97 21.78
CA LEU A 124 2.30 6.19 20.99
C LEU A 124 3.73 6.39 20.49
N VAL A 125 3.89 6.51 19.18
CA VAL A 125 5.21 6.71 18.55
C VAL A 125 5.27 8.10 17.90
N PRO A 126 6.45 8.72 17.82
CA PRO A 126 6.63 9.94 17.04
C PRO A 126 6.28 9.72 15.58
N HIS A 127 5.64 10.71 14.97
CA HIS A 127 5.42 10.77 13.54
C HIS A 127 5.96 12.09 12.96
N HIS A 128 6.46 12.01 11.74
CA HIS A 128 6.88 13.15 10.93
C HIS A 128 6.02 13.18 9.67
N HIS A 129 5.44 14.34 9.38
CA HIS A 129 4.78 14.56 8.10
C HIS A 129 5.77 14.43 6.94
N TYR A 130 5.42 13.60 5.98
CA TYR A 130 6.24 13.14 4.89
C TYR A 130 5.45 13.23 3.58
N ARG A 131 6.13 13.61 2.50
CA ARG A 131 5.55 13.60 1.16
C ARG A 131 6.39 12.77 0.22
N LEU A 132 5.72 12.09 -0.71
CA LEU A 132 6.31 11.28 -1.75
C LEU A 132 5.58 11.55 -3.07
N VAL A 133 6.35 11.75 -4.14
CA VAL A 133 5.86 12.04 -5.48
C VAL A 133 6.25 10.89 -6.40
N LEU A 134 5.24 10.26 -6.99
CA LEU A 134 5.42 9.20 -7.97
C LEU A 134 5.01 9.72 -9.35
N ASP A 135 5.87 9.52 -10.34
CA ASP A 135 5.58 9.81 -11.75
C ASP A 135 4.77 8.66 -12.37
N VAL A 136 3.65 8.32 -11.74
CA VAL A 136 2.71 7.32 -12.22
C VAL A 136 1.29 7.76 -11.90
N ILE A 137 0.41 7.66 -12.91
CA ILE A 137 -1.03 7.73 -12.76
C ILE A 137 -1.56 6.51 -13.50
N GLY A 138 -2.29 5.65 -12.80
CA GLY A 138 -2.85 4.43 -13.37
C GLY A 138 -4.24 4.16 -12.84
N ASP A 139 -4.92 3.21 -13.47
CA ASP A 139 -6.22 2.73 -13.03
C ASP A 139 -6.04 1.70 -11.91
N HIS A 140 -7.05 1.56 -11.05
CA HIS A 140 -7.10 0.48 -10.08
C HIS A 140 -7.07 -0.88 -10.78
N LEU A 141 -6.38 -1.87 -10.20
CA LEU A 141 -6.31 -3.22 -10.76
C LEU A 141 -7.69 -3.82 -11.04
N THR A 142 -8.73 -3.44 -10.30
CA THR A 142 -10.14 -3.86 -10.49
C THR A 142 -10.76 -3.40 -11.80
N ASN A 143 -10.16 -2.43 -12.49
CA ASN A 143 -10.67 -1.87 -13.75
C ASN A 143 -10.13 -2.60 -14.99
N PHE A 144 -9.53 -3.77 -14.82
CA PHE A 144 -9.03 -4.59 -15.93
C PHE A 144 -10.14 -4.86 -16.97
N SER A 145 -9.76 -4.83 -18.25
CA SER A 145 -10.66 -5.05 -19.40
C SER A 145 -10.82 -6.52 -19.76
N SER A 146 -9.90 -7.38 -19.33
CA SER A 146 -9.94 -8.83 -19.60
C SER A 146 -9.13 -9.63 -18.57
N LEU A 147 -9.42 -10.93 -18.45
CA LEU A 147 -8.63 -11.86 -17.65
C LEU A 147 -7.15 -11.86 -18.07
N TRP A 148 -6.87 -11.73 -19.38
CA TRP A 148 -5.50 -11.69 -19.88
C TRP A 148 -4.75 -10.44 -19.38
N GLU A 149 -5.39 -9.27 -19.45
CA GLU A 149 -4.81 -8.03 -18.91
C GLU A 149 -4.60 -8.14 -17.40
N MET A 150 -5.59 -8.67 -16.65
CA MET A 150 -5.47 -8.89 -15.21
C MET A 150 -4.25 -9.77 -14.89
N LEU A 151 -4.09 -10.91 -15.56
CA LEU A 151 -2.95 -11.81 -15.34
C LEU A 151 -1.62 -11.14 -15.72
N ARG A 152 -1.58 -10.36 -16.81
CA ARG A 152 -0.36 -9.62 -17.18
C ARG A 152 -0.02 -8.56 -16.13
N CYS A 153 -1.01 -7.83 -15.64
CA CYS A 153 -0.83 -6.80 -14.61
C CYS A 153 -0.46 -7.37 -13.24
N VAL A 154 -0.71 -8.65 -12.97
CA VAL A 154 -0.22 -9.33 -11.74
C VAL A 154 1.15 -9.97 -11.95
N LEU A 155 1.46 -10.40 -13.16
CA LEU A 155 2.78 -10.94 -13.50
C LEU A 155 3.89 -9.87 -13.38
N ASP A 156 3.58 -8.61 -13.71
CA ASP A 156 4.53 -7.50 -13.56
C ASP A 156 4.97 -7.23 -12.11
N PRO A 157 4.07 -7.19 -11.10
CA PRO A 157 4.40 -7.19 -9.69
C PRO A 157 5.25 -8.38 -9.24
N LEU A 158 4.96 -9.60 -9.71
CA LEU A 158 5.79 -10.78 -9.42
C LEU A 158 7.23 -10.59 -9.91
N GLU A 159 7.37 -10.11 -11.14
CA GLU A 159 8.65 -9.76 -11.74
C GLU A 159 9.38 -8.64 -10.95
N SER A 160 8.66 -7.62 -10.51
CA SER A 160 9.22 -6.51 -9.70
C SER A 160 9.65 -6.98 -8.30
N HIS A 161 8.89 -7.89 -7.71
CA HIS A 161 9.16 -8.48 -6.41
C HIS A 161 10.44 -9.30 -6.42
N GLU A 162 10.64 -10.11 -7.46
CA GLU A 162 11.87 -10.88 -7.63
C GLU A 162 13.11 -9.97 -7.71
N ASP A 163 13.02 -8.88 -8.48
CA ASP A 163 14.13 -7.94 -8.64
C ASP A 163 14.36 -7.11 -7.36
N ALA A 164 13.30 -6.68 -6.68
CA ALA A 164 13.38 -6.02 -5.38
C ALA A 164 14.00 -6.94 -4.32
N LEU A 165 13.67 -8.23 -4.34
CA LEU A 165 14.23 -9.23 -3.43
C LEU A 165 15.73 -9.39 -3.65
N LYS A 166 16.20 -9.42 -4.91
CA LYS A 166 17.63 -9.42 -5.26
C LYS A 166 18.33 -8.13 -4.79
N ALA A 167 17.61 -7.01 -4.76
CA ALA A 167 18.07 -5.74 -4.19
C ALA A 167 17.98 -5.69 -2.64
N GLY A 168 17.54 -6.78 -1.99
CA GLY A 168 17.43 -6.87 -0.54
C GLY A 168 16.19 -6.16 0.05
N VAL A 169 15.12 -6.03 -0.74
CA VAL A 169 13.86 -5.39 -0.34
C VAL A 169 12.71 -6.40 -0.40
N LEU A 170 11.92 -6.47 0.67
CA LEU A 170 10.68 -7.22 0.76
C LEU A 170 9.50 -6.24 0.84
N HIS A 171 8.40 -6.48 0.13
CA HIS A 171 7.30 -5.50 0.05
C HIS A 171 6.43 -5.48 1.30
N CYS A 172 6.04 -6.66 1.79
CA CYS A 172 5.22 -6.88 2.98
C CYS A 172 3.74 -6.45 2.95
N ASP A 173 3.24 -5.92 1.83
CA ASP A 173 1.86 -5.41 1.73
C ASP A 173 1.32 -5.51 0.30
N ILE A 174 1.56 -6.64 -0.38
CA ILE A 174 1.00 -6.83 -1.72
C ILE A 174 -0.51 -7.01 -1.60
N SER A 175 -1.25 -6.15 -2.29
CA SER A 175 -2.72 -6.14 -2.30
C SER A 175 -3.24 -5.65 -3.65
N VAL A 176 -4.54 -5.85 -3.91
CA VAL A 176 -5.20 -5.29 -5.10
C VAL A 176 -5.09 -3.75 -5.15
N GLY A 177 -5.10 -3.10 -3.99
CA GLY A 177 -4.99 -1.63 -3.90
C GLY A 177 -3.61 -1.09 -4.26
N ASN A 178 -2.57 -1.93 -4.16
CA ASN A 178 -1.17 -1.54 -4.33
C ASN A 178 -0.63 -1.91 -5.72
N ILE A 179 -1.49 -2.31 -6.64
CA ILE A 179 -1.15 -2.60 -8.04
C ILE A 179 -1.97 -1.68 -8.94
N LEU A 180 -1.29 -0.85 -9.74
CA LEU A 180 -1.91 0.01 -10.74
C LEU A 180 -1.82 -0.61 -12.13
N ILE A 181 -2.83 -0.36 -12.96
CA ILE A 181 -2.77 -0.62 -14.40
C ILE A 181 -2.28 0.65 -15.10
N VAL A 182 -1.16 0.54 -15.80
CA VAL A 182 -0.56 1.60 -16.61
C VAL A 182 -0.18 1.01 -17.94
N ASP A 183 -0.73 1.54 -19.04
CA ASP A 183 -0.48 1.02 -20.40
C ASP A 183 -0.66 -0.51 -20.52
N ARG A 184 -1.69 -1.05 -19.86
CA ARG A 184 -2.00 -2.50 -19.77
C ARG A 184 -0.92 -3.35 -19.08
N ARG A 185 -0.09 -2.72 -18.26
CA ARG A 185 0.97 -3.33 -17.44
C ARG A 185 0.71 -3.04 -15.97
N GLY A 186 1.21 -3.92 -15.12
CA GLY A 186 1.10 -3.76 -13.67
C GLY A 186 2.25 -2.93 -13.11
N ILE A 187 1.95 -1.97 -12.26
CA ILE A 187 2.95 -1.21 -11.50
C ILE A 187 2.70 -1.43 -10.01
N LEU A 188 3.70 -1.98 -9.31
CA LEU A 188 3.65 -2.19 -7.87
C LEU A 188 4.04 -0.90 -7.12
N ILE A 189 3.14 -0.43 -6.26
CA ILE A 189 3.27 0.80 -5.47
C ILE A 189 3.18 0.50 -3.98
N ASP A 190 3.30 1.54 -3.16
CA ASP A 190 3.13 1.51 -1.70
C ASP A 190 4.17 0.64 -0.96
N TRP A 191 5.40 1.14 -0.93
CA TRP A 191 6.55 0.44 -0.35
C TRP A 191 6.85 0.89 1.09
N ASP A 192 5.91 1.51 1.77
CA ASP A 192 6.10 2.07 3.11
C ASP A 192 6.26 1.01 4.21
N LEU A 193 5.63 -0.16 4.06
CA LEU A 193 5.77 -1.32 4.94
C LEU A 193 6.95 -2.24 4.54
N SER A 194 7.73 -1.84 3.54
CA SER A 194 8.86 -2.65 3.05
C SER A 194 9.93 -2.90 4.11
N LYS A 195 10.61 -4.05 3.98
CA LYS A 195 11.69 -4.46 4.88
C LYS A 195 12.99 -4.65 4.11
N ARG A 196 14.10 -4.23 4.72
CA ARG A 196 15.44 -4.50 4.22
C ARG A 196 15.92 -5.84 4.75
N LEU A 197 16.34 -6.75 3.88
CA LEU A 197 16.80 -8.08 4.28
C LEU A 197 18.20 -8.08 4.91
N VAL A 198 19.02 -7.05 4.63
CA VAL A 198 20.42 -6.94 5.10
C VAL A 198 20.53 -5.97 6.30
N ARG A 199 19.49 -5.88 7.15
CA ARG A 199 19.57 -5.10 8.39
C ARG A 199 19.65 -5.99 9.63
N LYS A 200 20.35 -5.48 10.64
CA LYS A 200 20.34 -6.08 11.99
C LYS A 200 18.90 -5.99 12.54
N PRO A 201 18.41 -7.02 13.25
CA PRO A 201 17.15 -6.93 13.98
C PRO A 201 17.12 -5.69 14.87
N CYS A 202 16.02 -4.96 14.88
CA CYS A 202 15.90 -3.70 15.61
C CYS A 202 14.60 -3.62 16.43
N LEU A 203 14.62 -2.81 17.49
CA LEU A 203 13.50 -2.68 18.44
C LEU A 203 12.20 -2.19 17.76
N SER A 204 12.31 -1.56 16.59
CA SER A 204 11.19 -1.03 15.81
C SER A 204 10.47 -2.07 14.95
N ASP A 205 10.96 -3.32 14.85
CA ASP A 205 10.35 -4.37 14.02
C ASP A 205 8.90 -4.69 14.45
N ALA A 206 8.58 -4.51 15.74
CA ALA A 206 7.23 -4.62 16.27
C ALA A 206 6.30 -3.46 15.85
N VAL A 207 6.86 -2.29 15.54
CA VAL A 207 6.14 -1.08 15.10
C VAL A 207 5.85 -1.13 13.60
N ARG A 208 6.69 -1.80 12.81
CA ARG A 208 6.53 -2.03 11.36
C ARG A 208 5.44 -3.03 10.99
N GLN A 209 4.77 -3.65 11.96
CA GLN A 209 3.72 -4.62 11.62
C GLN A 209 2.56 -3.88 10.94
N PRO A 210 2.08 -4.36 9.77
CA PRO A 210 0.95 -3.77 9.08
C PRO A 210 -0.17 -3.54 10.08
N THR A 211 -0.72 -2.32 10.12
CA THR A 211 -1.94 -2.08 10.88
C THR A 211 -3.02 -3.03 10.35
N ARG A 212 -3.35 -4.01 11.19
CA ARG A 212 -4.24 -5.16 10.96
C ARG A 212 -5.71 -4.80 10.67
N THR A 213 -5.99 -3.80 9.85
CA THR A 213 -7.36 -3.31 9.66
C THR A 213 -7.78 -3.22 8.20
N GLY A 214 -6.92 -3.59 7.23
CA GLY A 214 -7.25 -3.50 5.79
C GLY A 214 -6.64 -4.53 4.82
N THR A 215 -5.57 -5.27 5.18
CA THR A 215 -4.87 -6.19 4.24
C THR A 215 -5.04 -7.68 4.54
N TRP A 216 -5.98 -8.08 5.42
CA TRP A 216 -6.12 -9.50 5.81
C TRP A 216 -6.49 -10.42 4.66
N GLN A 217 -7.28 -9.90 3.70
CA GLN A 217 -7.65 -10.59 2.48
C GLN A 217 -6.44 -11.14 1.72
N PHE A 218 -5.33 -10.41 1.76
CA PHE A 218 -4.11 -10.75 1.03
C PHE A 218 -2.97 -11.23 1.93
N MET A 219 -3.09 -11.11 3.25
CA MET A 219 -2.11 -11.62 4.21
C MET A 219 -2.01 -13.15 4.15
N SER A 220 -0.79 -13.69 4.27
CA SER A 220 -0.53 -15.13 4.23
C SER A 220 -1.17 -15.88 5.41
N ALA A 221 -1.42 -17.17 5.24
CA ALA A 221 -1.96 -18.03 6.29
C ALA A 221 -1.07 -18.04 7.54
N ALA A 222 0.26 -18.00 7.36
CA ALA A 222 1.22 -17.96 8.46
C ALA A 222 1.09 -16.67 9.30
N LEU A 223 1.04 -15.52 8.63
CA LEU A 223 0.93 -14.20 9.27
C LEU A 223 -0.46 -13.95 9.89
N VAL A 224 -1.50 -14.52 9.29
CA VAL A 224 -2.86 -14.53 9.85
C VAL A 224 -2.88 -15.35 11.15
N LYS A 225 -2.25 -16.53 11.15
CA LYS A 225 -2.26 -17.47 12.29
C LYS A 225 -1.42 -17.01 13.48
N SER A 226 -0.30 -16.33 13.26
CA SER A 226 0.60 -15.87 14.33
C SER A 226 1.06 -14.43 14.10
N LYS A 227 0.99 -13.62 15.16
CA LYS A 227 1.47 -12.22 15.16
C LYS A 227 2.98 -12.10 15.19
N GLU A 228 3.63 -13.17 15.62
CA GLU A 228 5.05 -13.28 15.84
C GLU A 228 5.76 -13.89 14.62
N ALA A 229 4.99 -14.40 13.65
CA ALA A 229 5.53 -14.96 12.42
C ALA A 229 6.32 -13.88 11.65
N PRO A 230 7.58 -14.16 11.27
CA PRO A 230 8.35 -13.25 10.44
C PRO A 230 7.74 -13.23 9.03
N HIS A 231 7.58 -12.03 8.46
CA HIS A 231 7.22 -11.87 7.06
C HIS A 231 8.42 -12.21 6.19
N THR A 232 8.23 -13.12 5.23
CA THR A 232 9.23 -13.60 4.28
C THR A 232 8.76 -13.39 2.84
N PHE A 233 9.64 -13.65 1.87
CA PHE A 233 9.25 -13.59 0.45
C PHE A 233 8.13 -14.58 0.09
N VAL A 234 7.99 -15.69 0.81
CA VAL A 234 6.92 -16.67 0.59
C VAL A 234 5.56 -16.05 0.90
N ASP A 235 5.50 -15.20 1.91
CA ASP A 235 4.26 -14.53 2.31
C ASP A 235 3.81 -13.52 1.24
N ASP A 236 4.73 -12.77 0.64
CA ASP A 236 4.44 -11.90 -0.51
C ASP A 236 3.95 -12.70 -1.74
N LEU A 237 4.53 -13.87 -2.00
CA LEU A 237 4.05 -14.77 -3.07
C LEU A 237 2.64 -15.31 -2.78
N GLU A 238 2.34 -15.64 -1.53
CA GLU A 238 1.00 -16.03 -1.12
C GLU A 238 0.00 -14.87 -1.27
N SER A 239 0.42 -13.63 -0.98
CA SER A 239 -0.38 -12.43 -1.25
C SER A 239 -0.70 -12.26 -2.72
N ILE A 240 0.26 -12.48 -3.63
CA ILE A 240 0.02 -12.47 -5.08
C ILE A 240 -1.04 -13.51 -5.47
N PHE A 241 -0.96 -14.72 -4.90
CA PHE A 241 -1.97 -15.74 -5.11
C PHE A 241 -3.37 -15.27 -4.66
N TYR A 242 -3.48 -14.66 -3.49
CA TYR A 242 -4.76 -14.13 -3.00
C TYR A 242 -5.29 -12.95 -3.83
N VAL A 243 -4.41 -12.11 -4.38
CA VAL A 243 -4.81 -11.05 -5.33
C VAL A 243 -5.51 -11.66 -6.54
N ILE A 244 -4.91 -12.68 -7.16
CA ILE A 244 -5.50 -13.38 -8.32
C ILE A 244 -6.83 -14.01 -7.90
N LEU A 245 -6.83 -14.80 -6.83
CA LEU A 245 -8.03 -15.51 -6.36
C LEU A 245 -9.19 -14.57 -6.07
N TRP A 246 -8.92 -13.44 -5.39
CA TRP A 246 -9.94 -12.46 -5.08
C TRP A 246 -10.52 -11.81 -6.35
N LEU A 247 -9.68 -11.46 -7.34
CA LEU A 247 -10.14 -10.90 -8.62
C LEU A 247 -10.99 -11.90 -9.40
N LEU A 248 -10.58 -13.18 -9.46
CA LEU A 248 -11.36 -14.25 -10.09
C LEU A 248 -12.75 -14.40 -9.45
N VAL A 249 -12.81 -14.38 -8.12
CA VAL A 249 -14.06 -14.58 -7.37
C VAL A 249 -14.99 -13.36 -7.46
N MET A 250 -14.43 -12.15 -7.44
CA MET A 250 -15.19 -10.90 -7.32
C MET A 250 -15.54 -10.24 -8.65
N TYR A 251 -14.68 -10.35 -9.68
CA TYR A 251 -14.79 -9.59 -10.93
C TYR A 251 -15.03 -10.44 -12.18
N LEU A 252 -14.75 -11.75 -12.13
CA LEU A 252 -15.06 -12.64 -13.26
C LEU A 252 -16.40 -13.34 -13.09
N ALA A 253 -17.08 -13.58 -14.22
CA ALA A 253 -18.29 -14.37 -14.26
C ALA A 253 -18.01 -15.81 -13.82
N ASN A 254 -18.63 -16.21 -12.71
CA ASN A 254 -18.50 -17.53 -12.14
C ASN A 254 -19.84 -18.03 -11.60
N SER A 255 -19.93 -19.34 -11.36
CA SER A 255 -21.16 -19.99 -10.88
C SER A 255 -21.52 -19.71 -9.41
N MET A 256 -20.71 -18.92 -8.67
CA MET A 256 -20.99 -18.66 -7.26
C MET A 256 -22.21 -17.75 -7.09
N SER A 257 -23.15 -18.18 -6.25
CA SER A 257 -24.20 -17.29 -5.75
C SER A 257 -23.59 -16.17 -4.90
N PRO A 258 -24.24 -15.00 -4.78
CA PRO A 258 -23.78 -13.94 -3.87
C PRO A 258 -23.57 -14.43 -2.43
N ALA A 259 -24.43 -15.31 -1.91
CA ALA A 259 -24.30 -15.87 -0.58
C ALA A 259 -23.06 -16.78 -0.44
N SER A 260 -22.84 -17.66 -1.43
CA SER A 260 -21.65 -18.52 -1.48
C SER A 260 -20.37 -17.71 -1.58
N ARG A 261 -20.38 -16.64 -2.38
CA ARG A 261 -19.26 -15.71 -2.51
C ARG A 261 -18.96 -15.01 -1.20
N THR A 262 -19.95 -14.39 -0.56
CA THR A 262 -19.78 -13.73 0.74
C THR A 262 -19.26 -14.70 1.79
N SER A 263 -19.83 -15.91 1.86
CA SER A 263 -19.36 -16.95 2.77
C SER A 263 -17.91 -17.37 2.51
N PHE A 264 -17.51 -17.50 1.24
CA PHE A 264 -16.12 -17.79 0.88
C PHE A 264 -15.17 -16.67 1.28
N ILE A 265 -15.52 -15.41 0.99
CA ILE A 265 -14.70 -14.25 1.36
C ILE A 265 -14.53 -14.19 2.88
N GLN A 266 -15.61 -14.27 3.65
CA GLN A 266 -15.57 -14.19 5.12
C GLN A 266 -14.88 -15.39 5.77
N SER A 267 -14.96 -16.58 5.18
CA SER A 267 -14.33 -17.76 5.77
C SER A 267 -12.85 -17.85 5.43
N VAL A 268 -12.48 -17.65 4.16
CA VAL A 268 -11.12 -17.90 3.66
C VAL A 268 -10.29 -16.63 3.59
N LEU A 269 -10.80 -15.57 2.95
CA LEU A 269 -9.98 -14.38 2.70
C LEU A 269 -10.00 -13.42 3.90
N ASP A 270 -11.12 -13.28 4.60
CA ASP A 270 -11.30 -12.37 5.72
C ASP A 270 -11.78 -13.09 6.99
N PRO A 271 -11.05 -14.11 7.47
CA PRO A 271 -11.47 -14.89 8.62
C PRO A 271 -11.59 -14.00 9.87
N GLU A 272 -12.70 -14.13 10.59
CA GLU A 272 -12.95 -13.38 11.82
C GLU A 272 -11.78 -13.50 12.82
N GLN A 273 -11.47 -12.39 13.49
CA GLN A 273 -10.41 -12.35 14.49
C GLN A 273 -10.79 -13.13 15.74
N PHE A 274 -9.87 -13.97 16.21
CA PHE A 274 -9.84 -14.44 17.58
C PHE A 274 -8.56 -13.92 18.24
N GLU A 275 -8.70 -13.07 19.26
CA GLU A 275 -7.56 -12.45 19.98
C GLU A 275 -6.52 -11.74 19.08
N GLY A 276 -6.92 -11.32 17.87
CA GLY A 276 -6.08 -10.60 16.90
C GLY A 276 -5.20 -11.48 16.01
N THR A 277 -5.39 -12.81 16.03
CA THR A 277 -5.00 -13.70 14.93
C THR A 277 -6.28 -14.09 14.16
N GLY A 278 -6.13 -14.46 12.91
CA GLY A 278 -7.23 -15.07 12.15
C GLY A 278 -7.18 -16.59 12.32
N GLY A 279 -8.32 -17.24 12.13
CA GLY A 279 -8.43 -18.70 12.22
C GLY A 279 -7.54 -19.46 11.21
N SER A 280 -7.62 -20.79 11.23
CA SER A 280 -6.83 -21.67 10.34
C SER A 280 -7.32 -21.71 8.89
N ALA A 281 -8.42 -21.03 8.57
CA ALA A 281 -9.15 -21.23 7.33
C ALA A 281 -8.31 -21.04 6.04
N LYS A 282 -7.38 -20.08 6.02
CA LYS A 282 -6.41 -19.93 4.89
C LYS A 282 -5.48 -21.14 4.77
N ALA A 283 -4.94 -21.61 5.88
CA ALA A 283 -4.05 -22.78 5.90
C ALA A 283 -4.81 -24.03 5.46
N ASP A 284 -6.04 -24.21 5.94
CA ASP A 284 -6.90 -25.33 5.58
C ASP A 284 -7.28 -25.26 4.09
N PHE A 285 -7.59 -24.07 3.59
CA PHE A 285 -7.86 -23.82 2.17
C PHE A 285 -6.68 -24.23 1.27
N LEU A 286 -5.45 -23.84 1.62
CA LEU A 286 -4.25 -24.18 0.86
C LEU A 286 -3.93 -25.69 0.88
N GLN A 287 -4.36 -26.41 1.92
CA GLN A 287 -4.24 -27.87 2.00
C GLN A 287 -5.32 -28.61 1.19
N GLY A 288 -6.17 -27.88 0.46
CA GLY A 288 -7.22 -28.45 -0.38
C GLY A 288 -8.49 -28.81 0.37
N CYS A 289 -8.64 -28.34 1.61
CA CYS A 289 -9.85 -28.48 2.43
C CYS A 289 -10.87 -27.36 2.09
N SER A 290 -11.22 -27.19 0.81
CA SER A 290 -12.05 -26.05 0.37
C SER A 290 -13.11 -26.33 -0.70
N THR A 291 -14.04 -25.37 -0.78
CA THR A 291 -15.32 -25.33 -1.49
C THR A 291 -15.25 -24.91 -2.97
N LEU A 292 -14.05 -24.63 -3.52
CA LEU A 292 -13.94 -24.15 -4.91
C LEU A 292 -14.02 -25.25 -5.98
N ARG A 293 -14.04 -26.54 -5.60
CA ARG A 293 -14.05 -27.68 -6.54
C ARG A 293 -15.24 -27.67 -7.51
N GLU A 294 -16.32 -27.00 -7.14
CA GLU A 294 -17.57 -26.95 -7.91
C GLU A 294 -17.78 -25.58 -8.61
N VAL A 295 -16.84 -24.64 -8.45
CA VAL A 295 -16.94 -23.32 -9.06
C VAL A 295 -16.52 -23.41 -10.53
N MET A 296 -17.44 -23.06 -11.41
CA MET A 296 -17.23 -22.98 -12.86
C MET A 296 -17.01 -21.52 -13.22
N PHE A 297 -15.93 -21.25 -13.95
CA PHE A 297 -15.70 -19.96 -14.59
C PHE A 297 -16.29 -20.02 -15.99
N ASN A 298 -17.15 -19.05 -16.32
CA ASN A 298 -17.74 -19.00 -17.64
C ASN A 298 -16.71 -18.45 -18.63
N ASN A 299 -16.60 -19.06 -19.80
CA ASN A 299 -15.77 -18.58 -20.91
C ASN A 299 -16.31 -17.26 -21.47
#